data_AF-A0A0N8WIE2-F1
#
_entry.id   AF-A0A0N8WIE2-F1
#
_cell.length_a   1.000
_cell.length_b   1.000
_cell.length_c   1.000
_cell.angle_alpha   90.00
_cell.angle_beta   90.00
_cell.angle_gamma   90.00
#
_symmetry.space_group_name_H-M   'P 1'
#
loop_
_entity.id
_entity.type
_entity.pdbx_description
1 polymer ?
#
loop_
_entity_poly.entity_id
_entity_poly.type
_entity_poly.pdbx_seq_one_letter_code
_entity_poly.pdbx_strand_id
1 'polypeptide(L)'
;MPDALDTAGILAATHAIRPRLSALVGPAHAAQLDTQLADALTHPDPTQAAAELDRLLRNRPQTRAFLRRVLADAPHYRPPTLDQETQRAADSSRGVALAGDSGVVDADRFICPDPDCDYAWHRPSVGDTVRHCPDHAVALIPG
;
A
#
# COMPACT_ATOMS: atom_id res chain seq x y z
N MET A 1 -31.91 -0.59 -2.20
CA MET A 1 -31.01 -0.55 -3.37
C MET A 1 -29.72 -1.21 -2.91
N PRO A 2 -29.33 -2.39 -3.40
CA PRO A 2 -28.01 -2.92 -3.04
C PRO A 2 -26.98 -1.88 -3.49
N ASP A 3 -26.18 -1.37 -2.55
CA ASP A 3 -25.02 -0.52 -2.83
C ASP A 3 -24.30 -1.12 -4.04
N ALA A 4 -24.27 -0.40 -5.16
CA ALA A 4 -23.46 -0.78 -6.29
C ALA A 4 -22.05 -0.97 -5.75
N LEU A 5 -21.54 -2.20 -5.82
CA LEU A 5 -20.22 -2.55 -5.31
C LEU A 5 -19.25 -1.48 -5.84
N ASP A 6 -18.58 -0.76 -4.94
CA ASP A 6 -17.65 0.31 -5.32
C ASP A 6 -16.43 -0.33 -5.99
N THR A 7 -16.61 -0.62 -7.27
CA THR A 7 -15.73 -1.46 -8.08
C THR A 7 -14.37 -0.79 -8.19
N ALA A 8 -14.37 0.54 -8.39
CA ALA A 8 -13.16 1.35 -8.40
C ALA A 8 -12.44 1.30 -7.04
N GLY A 9 -13.17 1.49 -5.94
CA GLY A 9 -12.60 1.45 -4.60
C GLY A 9 -12.04 0.07 -4.22
N ILE A 10 -12.70 -1.02 -4.62
CA ILE A 10 -12.24 -2.40 -4.35
C ILE A 10 -10.99 -2.74 -5.17
N LEU A 11 -10.95 -2.35 -6.45
CA LEU A 11 -9.77 -2.54 -7.28
C LEU A 11 -8.59 -1.73 -6.73
N ALA A 12 -8.81 -0.45 -6.39
CA ALA A 12 -7.80 0.40 -5.78
C ALA A 12 -7.27 -0.18 -4.46
N ALA A 13 -8.17 -0.64 -3.58
CA ALA A 13 -7.81 -1.31 -2.32
C ALA A 13 -6.97 -2.58 -2.56
N THR A 14 -7.32 -3.35 -3.58
CA THR A 14 -6.60 -4.58 -3.95
C THR A 14 -5.18 -4.25 -4.41
N HIS A 15 -5.01 -3.32 -5.35
CA HIS A 15 -3.66 -2.90 -5.79
C HIS A 15 -2.83 -2.35 -4.63
N ALA A 16 -3.47 -1.59 -3.74
CA ALA A 16 -2.82 -0.97 -2.59
C ALA A 16 -2.41 -1.96 -1.49
N ILE A 17 -3.16 -3.06 -1.30
CA ILE A 17 -2.90 -4.03 -0.22
C ILE A 17 -1.83 -5.06 -0.61
N ARG A 18 -1.70 -5.43 -1.89
CA ARG A 18 -0.76 -6.46 -2.39
C ARG A 18 0.67 -6.32 -1.85
N PRO A 19 1.37 -5.16 -1.96
CA PRO A 19 2.72 -5.01 -1.41
C PRO A 19 2.78 -5.08 0.13
N ARG A 20 1.63 -4.97 0.81
CA ARG A 20 1.50 -4.92 2.28
C ARG A 20 0.98 -6.22 2.88
N LEU A 21 0.61 -7.22 2.06
CA LEU A 21 0.04 -8.48 2.55
C LEU A 21 0.98 -9.20 3.53
N SER A 22 2.28 -9.24 3.22
CA SER A 22 3.31 -9.86 4.06
C SER A 22 3.34 -9.27 5.47
N ALA A 23 3.12 -7.96 5.60
CA ALA A 23 3.07 -7.26 6.88
C ALA A 23 1.72 -7.44 7.60
N LEU A 24 0.61 -7.58 6.86
CA LEU A 24 -0.75 -7.66 7.43
C LEU A 24 -1.14 -9.07 7.88
N VAL A 25 -0.78 -10.09 7.11
CA VAL A 25 -1.20 -11.49 7.35
C VAL A 25 -0.03 -12.45 7.58
N GLY A 26 1.19 -11.93 7.55
CA GLY A 26 2.42 -12.71 7.66
C GLY A 26 2.84 -13.36 6.34
N PRO A 27 4.13 -13.65 6.15
CA PRO A 27 4.69 -14.09 4.86
C PRO A 27 4.11 -15.42 4.38
N ALA A 28 3.80 -16.35 5.29
CA ALA A 28 3.25 -17.67 4.94
C ALA A 28 1.86 -17.59 4.30
N HIS A 29 1.01 -16.64 4.72
CA HIS A 29 -0.34 -16.47 4.17
C HIS A 29 -0.41 -15.41 3.08
N ALA A 30 0.59 -14.53 3.01
CA ALA A 30 0.64 -13.44 2.03
C ALA A 30 0.82 -13.95 0.61
N ALA A 31 1.71 -14.93 0.37
CA ALA A 31 1.93 -15.45 -0.98
C ALA A 31 0.68 -16.10 -1.58
N GLN A 32 -0.04 -16.90 -0.77
CA GLN A 32 -1.29 -17.54 -1.20
C GLN A 32 -2.39 -16.50 -1.48
N LEU A 33 -2.53 -15.50 -0.60
CA LEU A 33 -3.52 -14.46 -0.75
C LEU A 33 -3.19 -13.52 -1.94
N ASP A 34 -1.91 -13.19 -2.15
CA ASP A 34 -1.48 -12.39 -3.29
C ASP A 34 -1.80 -13.10 -4.62
N THR A 35 -1.56 -14.41 -4.69
CA THR A 35 -1.90 -15.23 -5.86
C THR A 35 -3.41 -15.20 -6.13
N GLN A 36 -4.24 -15.37 -5.09
CA GLN A 36 -5.71 -15.32 -5.22
C GLN A 36 -6.20 -13.94 -5.67
N LEU A 37 -5.61 -12.86 -5.15
CA LEU A 37 -5.96 -11.50 -5.56
C LEU A 37 -5.49 -11.20 -6.98
N ALA A 38 -4.30 -11.68 -7.37
CA ALA A 38 -3.79 -11.55 -8.73
C ALA A 38 -4.69 -12.29 -9.74
N ASP A 39 -5.12 -13.51 -9.43
CA ASP A 39 -6.03 -14.29 -10.27
C ASP A 39 -7.37 -13.57 -10.46
N ALA A 40 -7.99 -13.11 -9.37
CA ALA A 40 -9.24 -12.35 -9.42
C ALA A 40 -9.12 -11.04 -10.21
N LEU A 41 -7.94 -10.39 -10.21
CA LEU A 41 -7.67 -9.20 -11.03
C LEU A 41 -7.57 -9.50 -12.53
N THR A 42 -7.33 -10.75 -12.94
CA THR A 42 -7.30 -11.13 -14.36
C THR A 42 -8.70 -11.38 -14.95
N HIS A 43 -9.74 -11.37 -14.12
CA HIS A 43 -11.10 -11.65 -14.55
C HIS A 43 -11.59 -10.56 -15.54
N PRO A 44 -12.16 -10.93 -16.70
CA PRO A 44 -12.50 -9.97 -17.76
C PRO A 44 -13.68 -9.05 -17.41
N ASP A 45 -14.55 -9.49 -16.49
CA ASP A 45 -15.65 -8.70 -15.97
C ASP A 45 -15.22 -7.99 -14.67
N PRO A 46 -15.11 -6.65 -14.65
CA PRO A 46 -14.65 -5.89 -13.48
C PRO A 46 -15.64 -5.95 -12.31
N THR A 47 -16.94 -6.13 -12.55
CA THR A 47 -17.93 -6.25 -11.48
C THR A 47 -17.83 -7.59 -10.79
N GLN A 48 -17.62 -8.67 -11.54
CA GLN A 48 -17.34 -9.99 -10.97
C GLN A 48 -15.98 -10.03 -10.26
N ALA A 49 -14.95 -9.41 -10.85
CA ALA A 49 -13.64 -9.24 -10.23
C ALA A 49 -13.79 -8.55 -8.87
N ALA A 50 -14.49 -7.41 -8.81
CA ALA A 50 -14.68 -6.69 -7.55
C ALA A 50 -15.49 -7.48 -6.51
N ALA A 51 -16.49 -8.25 -6.92
CA ALA A 51 -17.24 -9.12 -6.00
C ALA A 51 -16.35 -10.21 -5.39
N GLU A 52 -15.49 -10.83 -6.20
CA GLU A 52 -14.54 -11.84 -5.72
C GLU A 52 -13.46 -11.22 -4.82
N LEU A 53 -12.91 -10.08 -5.21
CA LEU A 53 -11.92 -9.34 -4.41
C LEU A 53 -12.51 -8.88 -3.07
N ASP A 54 -13.73 -8.36 -3.05
CA ASP A 54 -14.42 -8.00 -1.80
C ASP A 54 -14.57 -9.21 -0.88
N ARG A 55 -14.97 -10.37 -1.42
CA ARG A 55 -15.05 -11.62 -0.67
C ARG A 55 -13.70 -12.02 -0.08
N LEU A 56 -12.63 -12.00 -0.88
CA LEU A 56 -11.26 -12.35 -0.45
C LEU A 56 -10.75 -11.41 0.64
N LEU A 57 -10.96 -10.10 0.48
CA LEU A 57 -10.53 -9.08 1.43
C LEU A 57 -11.37 -9.08 2.71
N ARG A 58 -12.66 -9.42 2.67
CA ARG A 58 -13.50 -9.52 3.88
C ARG A 58 -13.25 -10.78 4.70
N ASN A 59 -12.70 -11.82 4.10
CA ASN A 59 -12.45 -13.11 4.75
C ASN A 59 -11.45 -13.02 5.92
N ARG A 60 -10.59 -11.99 5.96
CA ARG A 60 -9.64 -11.77 7.05
C ARG A 60 -9.87 -10.43 7.73
N PRO A 61 -9.80 -10.35 9.07
CA PRO A 61 -10.09 -9.12 9.80
C PRO A 61 -9.13 -7.97 9.44
N GLN A 62 -7.85 -8.25 9.19
CA GLN A 62 -6.84 -7.25 8.84
C GLN A 62 -7.11 -6.63 7.46
N THR A 63 -7.36 -7.47 6.45
CA THR A 63 -7.66 -7.03 5.08
C THR A 63 -9.03 -6.35 5.00
N ARG A 64 -10.00 -6.79 5.82
CA ARG A 64 -11.32 -6.15 5.94
C ARG A 64 -11.21 -4.74 6.51
N ALA A 65 -10.38 -4.55 7.54
CA ALA A 65 -10.13 -3.24 8.12
C ALA A 65 -9.45 -2.30 7.11
N PHE A 66 -8.49 -2.81 6.33
CA PHE A 66 -7.84 -2.07 5.25
C PHE A 66 -8.86 -1.64 4.17
N LEU A 67 -9.66 -2.58 3.65
CA LEU A 67 -10.70 -2.29 2.66
C LEU A 67 -11.66 -1.20 3.14
N ARG A 68 -12.13 -1.28 4.39
CA ARG A 68 -13.02 -0.25 4.97
C ARG A 68 -12.39 1.13 4.99
N ARG A 69 -11.08 1.24 5.27
CA ARG A 69 -10.38 2.53 5.29
C ARG A 69 -10.21 3.12 3.90
N VAL A 70 -9.90 2.29 2.91
CA VAL A 70 -9.78 2.73 1.51
C VAL A 70 -11.13 3.21 0.98
N LEU A 71 -12.20 2.45 1.21
CA LEU A 71 -13.55 2.85 0.78
C LEU A 71 -14.06 4.12 1.50
N ALA A 72 -13.60 4.37 2.73
CA ALA A 72 -13.94 5.59 3.46
C ALA A 72 -13.24 6.85 2.91
N ASP A 73 -12.16 6.71 2.14
CA ASP A 73 -11.45 7.82 1.48
C ASP A 73 -11.98 8.08 0.05
N ALA A 74 -13.18 7.61 -0.28
CA ALA A 74 -13.83 7.96 -1.54
C ALA A 74 -13.92 9.49 -1.70
N PRO A 75 -13.67 10.04 -2.89
CA PRO A 75 -13.39 9.37 -4.17
C PRO A 75 -11.90 9.09 -4.45
N HIS A 76 -11.00 9.39 -3.51
CA HIS A 76 -9.56 9.33 -3.74
C HIS A 76 -8.98 7.93 -3.51
N TYR A 77 -9.66 7.09 -2.72
CA TYR A 77 -9.32 5.69 -2.46
C TYR A 77 -7.84 5.48 -2.07
N ARG A 78 -7.26 6.41 -1.31
CA ARG A 78 -5.85 6.31 -0.95
C ARG A 78 -5.64 5.18 0.05
N PRO A 79 -4.56 4.39 -0.09
CA PRO A 79 -4.18 3.45 0.94
C PRO A 79 -4.03 4.17 2.28
N PRO A 80 -4.56 3.62 3.39
CA PRO A 80 -4.21 4.11 4.70
C PRO A 80 -2.70 3.97 4.87
N THR A 81 -2.02 5.10 5.12
CA THR A 81 -0.61 5.11 5.52
C THR A 81 -0.48 4.34 6.83
N LEU A 82 0.34 3.29 6.83
CA LEU A 82 0.61 2.46 8.01
C LEU A 82 1.26 3.25 9.16
N ASP A 83 1.76 4.46 8.88
CA ASP A 83 2.38 5.35 9.86
C ASP A 83 1.50 5.63 11.08
N GLN A 84 0.16 5.60 10.97
CA GLN A 84 -0.70 5.87 12.12
C GLN A 84 -0.92 4.68 13.07
N GLU A 85 -0.69 3.43 12.67
CA GLU A 85 -0.86 2.28 13.57
C GLU A 85 0.45 1.81 14.20
N THR A 86 1.58 2.00 13.53
CA THR A 86 2.89 1.76 14.16
C THR A 86 3.24 2.87 15.16
N GLN A 87 2.74 4.10 14.97
CA GLN A 87 2.88 5.16 15.97
C GLN A 87 2.05 4.89 17.24
N ARG A 88 0.83 4.35 17.15
CA ARG A 88 0.02 4.04 18.35
C ARG A 88 0.58 2.90 19.21
N ALA A 89 1.39 2.01 18.64
CA ALA A 89 2.11 1.00 19.42
C ALA A 89 3.43 1.53 20.00
N ALA A 90 4.02 2.57 19.40
CA ALA A 90 5.21 3.25 19.91
C ALA A 90 4.90 4.31 20.99
N ASP A 91 3.68 4.85 21.02
CA ASP A 91 3.24 5.87 22.01
C ASP A 91 3.08 5.37 23.45
N SER A 92 3.35 4.08 23.72
CA SER A 92 3.44 3.56 25.10
C SER A 92 4.86 3.64 25.69
N SER A 93 5.84 4.15 24.96
CA SER A 93 7.23 4.26 25.42
C SER A 93 7.85 5.61 25.08
N ARG A 94 7.59 6.59 25.96
CA ARG A 94 8.38 7.81 26.24
C ARG A 94 9.35 8.28 25.13
N GLY A 95 9.07 9.44 24.53
CA GLY A 95 10.15 10.25 23.94
C GLY A 95 9.73 11.39 23.02
N VAL A 96 9.42 12.55 23.62
CA VAL A 96 9.48 13.90 23.02
C VAL A 96 8.60 14.15 21.78
N ALA A 97 7.43 14.75 22.01
CA ALA A 97 6.70 15.50 21.00
C ALA A 97 7.54 16.69 20.54
N LEU A 98 8.09 16.63 19.33
CA LEU A 98 8.66 17.80 18.67
C LEU A 98 7.52 18.56 17.97
N ALA A 99 7.29 19.80 18.41
CA ALA A 99 6.40 20.73 17.72
C ALA A 99 7.04 21.10 16.37
N GLY A 100 6.62 20.43 15.31
CA GLY A 100 7.02 20.72 13.94
C GLY A 100 5.78 20.63 13.05
N ASP A 101 5.48 21.73 12.38
CA ASP A 101 4.41 21.85 11.39
C ASP A 101 4.53 20.72 10.35
N SER A 102 3.51 19.88 10.23
CA SER A 102 3.46 18.80 9.23
C SER A 102 3.11 19.38 7.86
N GLY A 103 4.02 20.18 7.31
CA GLY A 103 3.98 20.60 5.91
C GLY A 103 4.20 19.39 4.99
N VAL A 104 3.43 19.32 3.91
CA VAL A 104 3.61 18.31 2.84
C VAL A 104 5.04 18.44 2.31
N VAL A 105 5.89 17.47 2.63
CA VAL A 105 7.24 17.42 2.07
C VAL A 105 7.12 16.76 0.70
N ASP A 106 7.46 17.52 -0.35
CA ASP A 106 7.66 17.00 -1.70
C ASP A 106 8.84 16.01 -1.63
N ALA A 107 8.51 14.73 -1.45
CA ALA A 107 9.50 13.69 -1.24
C ALA A 107 10.12 13.34 -2.60
N ASP A 108 11.33 13.85 -2.83
CA ASP A 108 12.14 13.57 -4.03
C ASP A 108 12.04 12.07 -4.39
N ARG A 109 11.53 11.81 -5.60
CA ARG A 109 11.40 10.47 -6.16
C ARG A 109 12.71 10.10 -6.84
N PHE A 110 13.20 8.90 -6.54
CA PHE A 110 14.39 8.34 -7.16
C PHE A 110 14.03 7.05 -7.90
N ILE A 111 14.55 6.88 -9.10
CA ILE A 111 14.30 5.74 -9.98
C ILE A 111 15.61 5.01 -10.29
N CYS A 112 15.50 3.73 -10.62
CA CYS A 112 16.61 3.00 -11.20
C CYS A 112 16.91 3.58 -12.60
N PRO A 113 18.19 3.82 -12.95
CA PRO A 113 18.57 4.23 -14.31
C PRO A 113 18.48 3.08 -15.33
N ASP A 114 18.27 1.84 -14.88
CA ASP A 114 18.23 0.66 -15.75
C ASP A 114 16.85 0.54 -16.44
N PRO A 115 16.80 0.43 -17.80
CA PRO A 115 15.55 0.41 -18.55
C PRO A 115 14.69 -0.84 -18.31
N ASP A 116 15.27 -1.92 -17.77
CA ASP A 116 14.55 -3.16 -17.42
C ASP A 116 14.09 -3.18 -15.94
N CYS A 117 14.22 -2.05 -15.23
CA CYS A 117 13.97 -1.95 -13.79
C CYS A 117 13.09 -0.74 -13.41
N ASP A 118 11.81 -0.98 -13.15
CA ASP A 118 10.86 0.06 -12.69
C ASP A 118 10.95 0.39 -11.20
N TYR A 119 12.07 0.05 -10.54
CA TYR A 119 12.23 0.30 -9.12
C TYR A 119 12.27 1.80 -8.82
N ALA A 120 11.31 2.26 -8.03
CA ALA A 120 11.22 3.64 -7.56
C ALA A 120 11.20 3.70 -6.02
N TRP A 121 11.94 4.65 -5.47
CA TRP A 121 12.05 4.90 -4.04
C TRP A 121 11.85 6.38 -3.75
N HIS A 122 11.10 6.70 -2.70
CA HIS A 122 10.91 8.07 -2.23
C HIS A 122 11.78 8.32 -1.02
N ARG A 123 12.46 9.47 -1.02
CA ARG A 123 13.33 9.84 0.09
C ARG A 123 12.49 10.34 1.28
N PRO A 124 12.51 9.65 2.44
CA PRO A 124 11.66 10.00 3.57
C PRO A 124 12.14 11.23 4.35
N SER A 125 13.41 11.60 4.22
CA SER A 125 13.96 12.83 4.80
C SER A 125 15.18 13.33 4.04
N VAL A 126 15.38 14.65 4.01
CA VAL A 126 16.48 15.33 3.31
C VAL A 126 17.87 14.97 3.90
N GLY A 127 17.92 14.27 5.03
CA GLY A 127 19.14 13.72 5.61
C GLY A 127 19.45 12.27 5.20
N ASP A 128 18.49 11.51 4.67
CA ASP A 128 18.69 10.10 4.33
C ASP A 128 19.57 9.95 3.09
N THR A 129 20.54 9.04 3.12
CA THR A 129 21.35 8.75 1.94
C THR A 129 20.50 8.10 0.85
N VAL A 130 20.71 8.52 -0.39
CA VAL A 130 20.04 7.92 -1.55
C VAL A 130 20.45 6.45 -1.62
N ARG A 131 19.45 5.56 -1.66
CA ARG A 131 19.69 4.12 -1.67
C ARG A 131 20.12 3.64 -3.06
N HIS A 132 20.67 2.44 -3.09
CA HIS A 132 20.92 1.71 -4.33
C HIS A 132 19.70 0.88 -4.71
N CYS A 133 19.53 0.63 -6.00
CA CYS A 133 18.56 -0.33 -6.53
C CYS A 133 18.85 -1.73 -5.94
N PRO A 134 17.84 -2.45 -5.40
CA PRO A 134 18.06 -3.77 -4.83
C PRO A 134 18.46 -4.83 -5.86
N ASP A 135 18.06 -4.66 -7.12
CA ASP A 135 18.32 -5.62 -8.20
C ASP A 135 19.68 -5.39 -8.88
N HIS A 136 20.05 -4.13 -9.10
CA HIS A 136 21.24 -3.76 -9.89
C HIS A 136 22.38 -3.18 -9.04
N ALA A 137 22.14 -2.93 -7.75
CA ALA A 137 23.06 -2.27 -6.83
C ALA A 137 23.62 -0.92 -7.31
N VAL A 138 22.95 -0.27 -8.27
CA VAL A 138 23.30 1.06 -8.80
C VAL A 138 22.63 2.16 -7.97
N ALA A 139 23.27 3.33 -7.87
CA ALA A 139 22.68 4.48 -7.18
C ALA A 139 21.41 4.95 -7.91
N LEU A 140 20.33 5.15 -7.17
CA LEU A 140 19.08 5.66 -7.74
C LEU A 140 19.26 7.13 -8.13
N ILE A 141 18.67 7.52 -9.27
CA ILE A 141 18.74 8.88 -9.80
C ILE A 141 17.40 9.60 -9.61
N PRO A 142 17.37 10.94 -9.47
CA PRO A 142 16.12 11.70 -9.43
C PRO A 142 15.27 11.40 -10.69
N GLY A 143 13.98 11.13 -10.51
CA GLY A 143 13.06 10.74 -11.60
C GLY A 143 11.73 11.47 -11.59
#